data_AF-A0A3P5XSA4-F1
#
_entry.id   AF-A0A3P5XSA4-F1
#
_cell.length_a   1.000
_cell.length_b   1.000
_cell.length_c   1.000
_cell.angle_alpha   90.00
_cell.angle_beta   90.00
_cell.angle_gamma   90.00
#
_symmetry.space_group_name_H-M   'P 1'
#
loop_
_entity.id
_entity.type
_entity.pdbx_description
1 polymer ?
#
loop_
_entity_poly.entity_id
_entity_poly.type
_entity_poly.pdbx_seq_one_letter_code
_entity_poly.pdbx_strand_id
1 'polypeptide(L)'
;MNARNLTPYDRGTRLEPQLWPLGDDPDSYGRVDFDNDESATVLTAYVEREGDGYAMHVAGMAEPLSLVVDGGGRVVPVDAELCAGIDELLDMARRGREDFEHQASYGDYTAEDRAAADRRWLLAQKVAELLRGEAEKA
;
A
#
# COMPACT_ATOMS: atom_id res chain seq x y z
N MET A 1 -50.10 5.39 6.78
CA MET A 1 -48.80 5.90 6.33
C MET A 1 -47.84 4.73 6.34
N ASN A 2 -47.28 4.33 5.20
CA ASN A 2 -46.26 3.27 5.19
C ASN A 2 -45.02 3.81 5.91
N ALA A 3 -44.59 3.12 6.97
CA ALA A 3 -43.30 3.39 7.59
C ALA A 3 -42.22 3.19 6.51
N ARG A 4 -41.56 4.29 6.13
CA ARG A 4 -40.46 4.24 5.17
C ARG A 4 -39.36 3.38 5.80
N ASN A 5 -39.02 2.25 5.17
CA ASN A 5 -37.91 1.42 5.64
C ASN A 5 -36.62 2.21 5.42
N LEU A 6 -36.12 2.83 6.49
CA LEU A 6 -34.85 3.57 6.48
C LEU A 6 -33.72 2.61 6.15
N THR A 7 -32.94 2.96 5.14
CA THR A 7 -31.70 2.29 4.73
C THR A 7 -30.61 2.53 5.78
N PRO A 8 -29.49 1.79 5.71
CA PRO A 8 -28.33 2.07 6.57
C PRO A 8 -27.73 3.48 6.40
N TYR A 9 -27.85 4.09 5.20
CA TYR A 9 -27.42 5.47 4.93
C TYR A 9 -28.29 6.48 5.66
N ASP A 10 -29.62 6.31 5.58
CA ASP A 10 -30.59 7.16 6.27
C ASP A 10 -30.43 7.17 7.81
N ARG A 11 -29.72 6.18 8.36
CA ARG A 11 -29.45 6.03 9.80
C ARG A 11 -28.04 6.49 10.20
N GLY A 12 -27.21 6.94 9.26
CA GLY A 12 -25.79 7.23 9.49
C GLY A 12 -24.94 6.01 9.85
N THR A 13 -25.47 4.79 9.68
CA THR A 13 -24.74 3.54 10.01
C THR A 13 -23.78 3.09 8.91
N ARG A 14 -23.88 3.70 7.72
CA ARG A 14 -22.95 3.53 6.58
C ARG A 14 -22.76 4.88 5.90
N LEU A 15 -21.56 5.10 5.38
CA LEU A 15 -21.29 6.24 4.51
C LEU A 15 -22.02 6.08 3.18
N GLU A 16 -22.55 7.17 2.63
CA GLU A 16 -23.30 7.18 1.39
C GLU A 16 -22.35 7.33 0.18
N PRO A 17 -22.39 6.40 -0.80
CA PRO A 17 -21.53 6.48 -1.97
C PRO A 17 -22.04 7.52 -2.97
N GLN A 18 -21.20 8.49 -3.33
CA GLN A 18 -21.45 9.49 -4.36
C GLN A 18 -20.45 9.33 -5.51
N LEU A 19 -20.95 9.00 -6.70
CA LEU A 19 -20.11 8.97 -7.90
C LEU A 19 -19.70 10.40 -8.28
N TRP A 20 -18.43 10.60 -8.60
CA TRP A 20 -17.98 11.85 -9.15
C TRP A 20 -18.70 12.15 -10.47
N PRO A 21 -18.98 13.44 -10.77
CA PRO A 21 -19.65 13.81 -12.01
C PRO A 21 -18.78 13.43 -13.21
N LEU A 22 -19.38 12.71 -14.16
CA LEU A 22 -18.73 12.43 -15.43
C LEU A 22 -18.68 13.73 -16.24
N GLY A 23 -17.47 14.19 -16.55
CA GLY A 23 -17.24 15.47 -17.23
C GLY A 23 -15.99 15.46 -18.08
N ASP A 24 -15.44 16.66 -18.31
CA ASP A 24 -14.25 16.86 -19.15
C ASP A 24 -12.95 16.41 -18.48
N ASP A 25 -12.95 16.22 -17.16
CA ASP A 25 -11.80 15.72 -16.40
C ASP A 25 -11.75 14.18 -16.44
N PRO A 26 -10.76 13.57 -17.13
CA PRO A 26 -10.62 12.13 -17.20
C PRO A 26 -10.34 11.48 -15.84
N ASP A 27 -9.79 12.21 -14.88
CA ASP A 27 -9.48 11.68 -13.54
C ASP A 27 -10.74 11.43 -12.69
N SER A 28 -11.88 12.02 -13.07
CA SER A 28 -13.15 11.84 -12.33
C SER A 28 -13.76 10.45 -12.52
N TYR A 29 -13.35 9.70 -13.54
CA TYR A 29 -13.97 8.44 -13.89
C TYR A 29 -13.64 7.34 -12.88
N GLY A 30 -14.68 6.73 -12.30
CA GLY A 30 -14.53 5.60 -11.36
C GLY A 30 -14.23 6.01 -9.92
N ARG A 31 -14.16 7.31 -9.62
CA ARG A 31 -14.06 7.83 -8.25
C ARG A 31 -15.41 7.85 -7.55
N VAL A 32 -15.41 7.45 -6.28
CA VAL A 32 -16.58 7.41 -5.40
C VAL A 32 -16.25 8.10 -4.08
N ASP A 33 -16.94 9.18 -3.76
CA ASP A 33 -16.94 9.77 -2.43
C ASP A 33 -17.84 8.97 -1.49
N PHE A 34 -17.47 8.87 -0.23
CA PHE A 34 -18.25 8.24 0.82
C PHE A 34 -18.54 9.29 1.89
N ASP A 35 -19.78 9.77 1.89
CA ASP A 35 -20.23 10.87 2.72
C ASP A 35 -20.84 10.38 4.04
N ASN A 36 -20.68 11.16 5.10
CA ASN A 36 -21.37 10.93 6.37
C ASN A 36 -22.84 11.42 6.32
N ASP A 37 -23.56 11.26 7.44
CA ASP A 37 -24.95 11.70 7.59
C ASP A 37 -25.12 13.23 7.56
N GLU A 38 -24.03 13.99 7.68
CA GLU A 38 -23.99 15.45 7.49
C GLU A 38 -23.69 15.85 6.03
N SER A 39 -23.63 14.89 5.10
CA SER A 39 -23.24 15.10 3.69
C SER A 39 -21.81 15.62 3.51
N ALA A 40 -20.92 15.35 4.46
CA ALA A 40 -19.50 15.64 4.34
C ALA A 40 -18.73 14.39 3.88
N THR A 41 -17.91 14.55 2.84
CA THR A 41 -17.05 13.49 2.33
C THR A 41 -16.01 13.08 3.36
N VAL A 42 -16.05 11.81 3.74
CA VAL A 42 -15.08 11.20 4.66
C VAL A 42 -13.90 10.62 3.90
N LEU A 43 -14.15 10.01 2.75
CA LEU A 43 -13.11 9.49 1.87
C LEU A 43 -13.58 9.44 0.42
N THR A 44 -12.61 9.43 -0.50
CA THR A 44 -12.78 9.11 -1.93
C THR A 44 -12.08 7.80 -2.21
N ALA A 45 -12.73 6.85 -2.85
CA ALA A 45 -12.14 5.58 -3.27
C ALA A 45 -12.21 5.38 -4.79
N TYR A 46 -11.17 4.75 -5.34
CA TYR A 46 -11.10 4.32 -6.73
C TYR A 46 -10.16 3.13 -6.87
N VAL A 47 -10.29 2.38 -7.97
CA VAL A 47 -9.48 1.20 -8.26
C VAL A 47 -8.79 1.38 -9.60
N GLU A 48 -7.48 1.18 -9.62
CA GLU A 48 -6.68 1.26 -10.84
C GLU A 48 -6.02 -0.08 -11.16
N ARG A 49 -5.71 -0.28 -12.44
CA ARG A 49 -4.93 -1.44 -12.87
C ARG A 49 -3.46 -1.15 -12.63
N GLU A 50 -2.78 -2.09 -11.98
CA GLU A 50 -1.37 -1.95 -11.65
C GLU A 50 -0.60 -3.23 -11.97
N GLY A 51 0.30 -3.17 -12.96
CA GLY A 51 1.02 -4.34 -13.45
C GLY A 51 0.06 -5.45 -13.91
N ASP A 52 0.12 -6.62 -13.27
CA ASP A 52 -0.78 -7.76 -13.50
C ASP A 52 -1.98 -7.80 -12.53
N GLY A 53 -2.08 -6.85 -11.61
CA GLY A 53 -3.11 -6.76 -10.56
C GLY A 53 -3.89 -5.45 -10.57
N TYR A 54 -4.40 -5.10 -9.39
CA TYR A 54 -5.20 -3.90 -9.14
C TYR A 54 -4.82 -3.28 -7.79
N ALA A 55 -4.88 -1.96 -7.71
CA ALA A 55 -4.74 -1.21 -6.46
C ALA A 55 -6.03 -0.48 -6.12
N MET A 56 -6.39 -0.47 -4.84
CA MET A 56 -7.49 0.34 -4.32
C MET A 56 -6.89 1.54 -3.58
N HIS A 57 -7.22 2.73 -4.06
CA HIS A 57 -6.80 4.00 -3.45
C HIS A 57 -7.92 4.54 -2.57
N VAL A 58 -7.57 5.03 -1.39
CA VAL A 58 -8.48 5.71 -0.46
C VAL A 58 -7.87 7.04 -0.02
N ALA A 59 -8.43 8.15 -0.52
CA ALA A 59 -8.03 9.51 -0.17
C ALA A 59 -9.02 10.11 0.85
N GLY A 60 -8.58 11.05 1.70
CA GLY A 60 -9.47 11.79 2.63
C GLY A 60 -9.36 11.41 4.12
N MET A 61 -8.58 10.38 4.46
CA MET A 61 -8.08 10.22 5.83
C MET A 61 -6.94 11.23 6.06
N ALA A 62 -6.61 11.57 7.32
CA ALA A 62 -5.61 12.61 7.63
C ALA A 62 -4.27 12.43 6.87
N GLU A 63 -3.98 11.20 6.43
CA GLU A 63 -3.04 10.87 5.36
C GLU A 63 -3.72 9.92 4.35
N PRO A 64 -3.39 10.00 3.05
CA PRO A 64 -3.86 9.04 2.04
C PRO A 64 -3.46 7.61 2.41
N LEU A 65 -4.37 6.64 2.23
CA LEU A 65 -4.11 5.22 2.45
C LEU A 65 -4.27 4.46 1.14
N SER A 66 -3.20 3.84 0.65
CA SER A 66 -3.23 2.94 -0.50
C SER A 66 -3.22 1.49 -0.06
N LEU A 67 -4.11 0.69 -0.66
CA LEU A 67 -4.26 -0.74 -0.39
C LEU A 67 -3.96 -1.53 -1.68
N VAL A 68 -2.87 -2.29 -1.66
CA VAL A 68 -2.55 -3.23 -2.75
C VAL A 68 -3.25 -4.56 -2.47
N VAL A 69 -4.06 -5.04 -3.43
CA VAL A 69 -4.69 -6.35 -3.36
C VAL A 69 -3.93 -7.28 -4.28
N ASP A 70 -3.15 -8.21 -3.71
CA ASP A 70 -2.55 -9.26 -4.53
C ASP A 70 -3.62 -10.26 -5.00
N GLY A 71 -3.34 -10.98 -6.10
CA GLY A 71 -4.25 -12.00 -6.63
C GLY A 71 -4.56 -13.16 -5.67
N GLY A 72 -3.94 -13.18 -4.48
CA GLY A 72 -4.22 -14.10 -3.37
C GLY A 72 -5.12 -13.52 -2.27
N GLY A 73 -5.57 -12.28 -2.41
CA GLY A 73 -6.47 -11.61 -1.46
C GLY A 73 -5.77 -11.00 -0.25
N ARG A 74 -4.44 -10.84 -0.26
CA ARG A 74 -3.73 -10.15 0.80
C ARG A 74 -3.82 -8.64 0.59
N VAL A 75 -4.18 -7.93 1.65
CA VAL A 75 -4.22 -6.46 1.69
C VAL A 75 -3.04 -5.97 2.52
N VAL A 76 -2.21 -5.09 1.97
CA VAL A 76 -1.12 -4.43 2.69
C VAL A 76 -1.37 -2.92 2.69
N PRO A 77 -1.57 -2.28 3.85
CA PRO A 77 -1.62 -0.82 3.93
C PRO A 77 -0.22 -0.25 3.68
N VAL A 78 -0.11 0.72 2.77
CA VAL A 78 1.15 1.42 2.50
C VAL A 78 1.00 2.87 2.96
N ASP A 79 1.65 3.19 4.08
CA ASP A 79 1.71 4.53 4.68
C ASP A 79 3.17 4.97 4.90
N ALA A 80 3.36 6.24 5.27
CA ALA A 80 4.69 6.83 5.44
C ALA A 80 5.52 6.16 6.55
N GLU A 81 4.85 5.72 7.63
CA GLU A 81 5.51 5.04 8.76
C GLU A 81 6.02 3.65 8.34
N LEU A 82 5.22 2.89 7.59
CA LEU A 82 5.63 1.59 7.04
C LEU A 82 6.84 1.75 6.10
N CYS A 83 6.83 2.78 5.25
CA CYS A 83 7.95 3.06 4.35
C CYS A 83 9.23 3.36 5.12
N ALA A 84 9.16 4.21 6.14
CA ALA A 84 10.30 4.52 7.01
C ALA A 84 10.80 3.27 7.75
N GLY A 85 9.90 2.41 8.23
CA GLY A 85 10.25 1.14 8.86
C GLY A 85 10.97 0.17 7.91
N ILE A 86 10.52 0.07 6.65
CA ILE A 86 11.17 -0.74 5.62
C ILE A 86 12.58 -0.20 5.32
N ASP A 87 12.74 1.12 5.23
CA ASP A 87 14.04 1.74 5.00
C ASP A 87 15.03 1.43 6.13
N GLU A 88 14.60 1.48 7.39
CA GLU A 88 15.46 1.11 8.53
C GLU A 88 15.81 -0.38 8.52
N LEU A 89 14.86 -1.27 8.19
CA LEU A 89 15.13 -2.71 8.04
C LEU A 89 16.18 -2.98 6.95
N LEU A 90 16.12 -2.25 5.84
CA LEU A 90 17.08 -2.39 4.74
C LEU A 90 18.44 -1.84 5.09
N ASP A 91 18.49 -0.73 5.83
CA ASP A 91 19.75 -0.18 6.32
C ASP A 91 20.43 -1.12 7.31
N MET A 92 19.67 -1.73 8.24
CA MET A 92 20.17 -2.78 9.12
C MET A 92 20.68 -4.00 8.32
N ALA A 93 19.94 -4.45 7.31
CA ALA A 93 20.36 -5.56 6.46
C ALA A 93 21.63 -5.23 5.66
N ARG A 94 21.78 -3.99 5.19
CA ARG A 94 22.97 -3.51 4.48
C ARG A 94 24.19 -3.51 5.41
N ARG A 95 24.07 -2.94 6.61
CA ARG A 95 25.13 -2.95 7.62
C ARG A 95 25.56 -4.38 7.98
N GLY A 96 24.60 -5.29 8.14
CA GLY A 96 24.88 -6.70 8.39
C GLY A 96 25.62 -7.38 7.22
N ARG A 97 25.30 -7.00 5.98
CA ARG A 97 26.03 -7.48 4.80
C ARG A 97 27.46 -6.94 4.72
N GLU A 98 27.66 -5.66 5.00
CA GLU A 98 28.99 -5.05 5.03
C GLU A 98 29.89 -5.70 6.09
N ASP A 99 29.35 -5.98 7.28
CA ASP A 99 30.08 -6.73 8.32
C ASP A 99 30.38 -8.15 7.87
N PHE A 100 29.42 -8.86 7.27
CA PHE A 100 29.66 -10.18 6.69
C PHE A 100 30.77 -10.16 5.64
N GLU A 101 30.78 -9.19 4.72
CA GLU A 101 31.82 -9.04 3.70
C GLU A 101 33.20 -8.75 4.32
N HIS A 102 33.24 -7.93 5.37
CA HIS A 102 34.45 -7.68 6.15
C HIS A 102 34.99 -8.95 6.80
N GLN A 103 34.14 -9.72 7.49
CA GLN A 103 34.55 -10.97 8.12
C GLN A 103 34.94 -12.03 7.08
N ALA A 104 34.21 -12.10 5.96
CA ALA A 104 34.52 -12.98 4.84
C ALA A 104 35.90 -12.71 4.24
N SER A 105 36.40 -11.47 4.28
CA SER A 105 37.73 -11.12 3.78
C SER A 105 38.87 -11.79 4.56
N TYR A 106 38.65 -12.16 5.82
CA TYR A 106 39.62 -12.89 6.65
C TYR A 106 39.63 -14.41 6.42
N GLY A 107 38.74 -14.93 5.58
CA GLY A 107 38.67 -16.36 5.24
C GLY A 107 37.78 -17.18 6.16
N ASP A 108 37.00 -16.53 7.04
CA ASP A 108 36.14 -17.19 8.03
C ASP A 108 34.88 -17.88 7.43
N TYR A 109 34.67 -17.77 6.12
CA TYR A 109 33.45 -18.21 5.44
C TYR A 109 33.73 -19.02 4.19
N THR A 110 32.94 -20.07 4.00
CA THR A 110 33.00 -20.90 2.79
C THR A 110 32.39 -20.17 1.59
N ALA A 111 32.65 -20.67 0.39
CA ALA A 111 32.01 -20.18 -0.82
C ALA A 111 30.47 -20.35 -0.78
N GLU A 112 29.97 -21.37 -0.08
CA GLU A 112 28.54 -21.61 0.09
C GLU A 112 27.90 -20.57 1.01
N ASP A 113 28.56 -20.22 2.11
CA ASP A 113 28.09 -19.16 3.03
C ASP A 113 27.96 -17.82 2.32
N ARG A 114 28.96 -17.50 1.48
CA ARG A 114 28.95 -16.28 0.66
C ARG A 114 27.78 -16.28 -0.34
N ALA A 115 27.59 -17.38 -1.07
CA ALA A 115 26.48 -17.51 -2.02
C ALA A 115 25.10 -17.46 -1.33
N ALA A 116 24.99 -17.96 -0.10
CA ALA A 116 23.78 -17.86 0.70
C ALA A 116 23.52 -16.41 1.16
N ALA A 117 24.54 -15.69 1.61
CA ALA A 117 24.44 -14.27 1.97
C ALA A 117 24.03 -13.41 0.77
N ASP A 118 24.61 -13.66 -0.41
CA ASP A 118 24.25 -12.98 -1.65
C ASP A 118 22.78 -13.17 -2.02
N ARG A 119 22.28 -14.41 -1.92
CA ARG A 119 20.87 -14.71 -2.18
C ARG A 119 19.94 -14.00 -1.20
N ARG A 120 20.25 -14.01 0.10
CA ARG A 120 19.43 -13.35 1.13
C ARG A 120 19.35 -11.84 0.90
N TRP A 121 20.48 -11.22 0.55
CA TRP A 121 20.53 -9.80 0.21
C TRP A 121 19.70 -9.46 -1.02
N LEU A 122 19.83 -10.24 -2.10
CA LEU A 122 19.05 -10.03 -3.32
C LEU A 122 17.54 -10.10 -3.04
N LEU A 123 17.12 -11.02 -2.18
CA LEU A 123 15.72 -11.13 -1.77
C LEU A 123 15.26 -9.89 -0.98
N ALA A 124 16.08 -9.40 -0.04
CA ALA A 124 15.79 -8.18 0.71
C ALA A 124 15.66 -6.96 -0.21
N GLN A 125 16.55 -6.82 -1.19
CA GLN A 125 16.49 -5.73 -2.19
C GLN A 125 15.23 -5.81 -3.05
N LYS A 126 14.85 -7.02 -3.52
CA LYS A 126 13.63 -7.19 -4.33
C LYS A 126 12.36 -6.84 -3.58
N VAL A 127 12.27 -7.22 -2.30
CA VAL A 127 11.13 -6.87 -1.45
C VAL A 127 11.07 -5.37 -1.21
N ALA A 128 12.22 -4.73 -1.00
CA ALA A 128 12.32 -3.28 -0.87
C ALA A 128 11.87 -2.52 -2.12
N GLU A 129 12.38 -2.91 -3.29
CA GLU A 129 12.03 -2.31 -4.57
C GLU A 129 10.55 -2.43 -4.85
N LEU A 130 9.96 -3.61 -4.55
CA LEU A 130 8.52 -3.81 -4.65
C LEU A 130 7.78 -2.84 -3.74
N LEU A 131 8.09 -2.84 -2.43
CA LEU A 131 7.35 -2.02 -1.47
C LEU A 131 7.52 -0.50 -1.71
N ARG A 132 8.70 -0.04 -2.13
CA ARG A 132 8.92 1.36 -2.52
C ARG A 132 8.20 1.72 -3.81
N GLY A 133 8.21 0.83 -4.79
CA GLY A 133 7.48 1.02 -6.03
C GLY A 133 5.98 1.19 -5.79
N GLU A 134 5.42 0.48 -4.81
CA GLU A 134 4.03 0.67 -4.40
C GLU A 134 3.81 1.97 -3.59
N ALA A 135 4.77 2.33 -2.72
CA ALA A 135 4.70 3.57 -1.94
C ALA A 135 4.81 4.85 -2.78
N GLU A 136 5.64 4.86 -3.82
CA GLU A 136 5.80 6.02 -4.72
C GLU A 136 4.55 6.30 -5.57
N LYS A 137 3.65 5.30 -5.70
CA LYS A 137 2.41 5.40 -6.46
C LYS A 137 1.19 5.66 -5.57
N ALA A 138 1.36 5.58 -4.25
CA ALA A 138 0.35 5.88 -3.24
C ALA A 138 0.20 7.38 -3.01
#